data_AF-A0A970C7P1-F1
#
_entry.id   AF-A0A970C7P1-F1
#
_cell.length_a   1.000
_cell.length_b   1.000
_cell.length_c   1.000
_cell.angle_alpha   90.00
_cell.angle_beta   90.00
_cell.angle_gamma   90.00
#
_symmetry.space_group_name_H-M   'P 1'
#
loop_
_entity.id
_entity.type
_entity.pdbx_description
1 polymer ?
#
loop_
_entity_poly.entity_id
_entity_poly.type
_entity_poly.pdbx_seq_one_letter_code
_entity_poly.pdbx_strand_id
1 'polypeptide(L)'
;MGLVLVGMILPIALMPELFGRREQTPPAAFSLDQAVKAVEDYGGFVKRDPLGRVFQVNLVYDEDAQGNRRECANTSDRIAMVLPAFGDLEELMLRGPQASDFAMQYGNLENLGVLDIYGARVSEETVQQIQRNLKKLGVFFK
;
A
#
# COMPACT_ATOMS: atom_id res chain seq x y z
N MET A 1 -17.12 16.46 -34.09
CA MET A 1 -16.18 15.36 -34.36
C MET A 1 -15.41 15.10 -33.09
N GLY A 2 -15.59 13.92 -32.50
CA GLY A 2 -14.99 13.55 -31.22
C GLY A 2 -13.54 13.11 -31.40
N LEU A 3 -12.69 13.45 -30.44
CA LEU A 3 -11.40 12.80 -30.24
C LEU A 3 -11.39 12.23 -28.82
N VAL A 4 -11.44 10.90 -28.74
CA VAL A 4 -11.29 10.14 -27.50
C VAL A 4 -9.80 10.08 -27.19
N LEU A 5 -9.34 10.69 -26.10
CA LEU A 5 -7.99 10.46 -25.60
C LEU A 5 -7.97 9.09 -24.90
N VAL A 6 -7.32 8.12 -25.55
CA VAL A 6 -7.06 6.78 -25.04
C VAL A 6 -6.06 6.92 -23.88
N GLY A 7 -6.46 6.44 -22.69
CA GLY A 7 -5.60 6.38 -21.52
C GLY A 7 -4.38 5.50 -21.76
N MET A 8 -3.20 6.10 -21.78
CA MET A 8 -1.93 5.36 -21.71
C MET A 8 -1.72 4.92 -20.26
N ILE A 9 -1.90 3.62 -20.01
CA ILE A 9 -1.46 2.97 -18.79
C ILE A 9 0.05 2.71 -18.94
N LEU A 10 0.88 3.48 -18.24
CA LEU A 10 2.31 3.21 -18.16
C LEU A 10 2.58 2.13 -17.09
N PRO A 11 3.30 1.05 -17.43
CA PRO A 11 3.69 0.05 -16.44
C PRO A 11 4.72 0.63 -15.46
N ILE A 12 4.50 0.38 -14.16
CA ILE A 12 5.30 0.87 -13.02
C ILE A 12 6.80 0.50 -13.14
N ALA A 13 7.12 -0.54 -13.92
CA ALA A 13 8.49 -0.99 -14.17
C ALA A 13 9.34 -0.05 -15.06
N LEU A 14 8.77 1.02 -15.65
CA LEU A 14 9.42 1.78 -16.73
C LEU A 14 9.58 3.30 -16.44
N MET A 15 9.69 3.72 -15.18
CA MET A 15 9.86 5.14 -14.82
C MET A 15 11.13 5.47 -14.01
N PRO A 16 12.31 5.54 -14.65
CA PRO A 16 13.52 6.09 -14.04
C PRO A 16 13.66 7.63 -14.15
N GLU A 17 12.89 8.32 -15.01
CA GLU A 17 13.15 9.73 -15.41
C GLU A 17 12.40 10.81 -14.58
N LEU A 18 11.57 10.47 -13.59
CA LEU A 18 10.82 11.47 -12.80
C LEU A 18 11.59 12.04 -11.60
N PHE A 19 12.83 11.64 -11.37
CA PHE A 19 13.57 11.97 -10.15
C PHE A 19 14.65 13.06 -10.36
N GLY A 20 14.35 14.00 -11.26
CA GLY A 20 15.07 15.26 -11.38
C GLY A 20 14.61 16.25 -10.31
N ARG A 21 15.48 16.52 -9.35
CA ARG A 21 15.37 17.49 -8.25
C ARG A 21 14.69 18.82 -8.66
N ARG A 22 13.38 18.97 -8.44
CA ARG A 22 12.63 20.24 -8.33
C ARG A 22 11.31 19.96 -7.61
N GLU A 23 11.10 20.69 -6.51
CA GLU A 23 9.85 20.90 -5.76
C GLU A 23 8.79 19.80 -5.94
N GLN A 24 8.77 18.83 -5.01
CA GLN A 24 7.77 17.77 -4.97
C GLN A 24 6.38 18.37 -4.74
N THR A 25 5.68 18.65 -5.84
CA THR A 25 4.22 18.62 -5.86
C THR A 25 3.84 17.20 -5.39
N PRO A 26 2.87 17.02 -4.48
CA PRO A 26 2.41 15.68 -4.13
C PRO A 26 2.13 14.93 -5.43
N PRO A 27 2.67 13.71 -5.62
CA PRO A 27 2.35 12.94 -6.82
C PRO A 27 0.82 12.90 -6.94
N ALA A 28 0.32 13.06 -8.17
CA ALA A 28 -1.12 12.96 -8.42
C ALA A 28 -1.66 11.72 -7.69
N ALA A 29 -2.69 11.91 -6.86
CA ALA A 29 -3.21 10.84 -6.02
C ALA A 29 -3.53 9.62 -6.90
N PHE A 30 -3.00 8.46 -6.53
CA PHE A 30 -3.30 7.22 -7.24
C PHE A 30 -4.81 6.96 -7.18
N SER A 31 -5.40 6.57 -8.30
CA SER A 31 -6.76 6.02 -8.28
C SER A 31 -6.78 4.67 -7.54
N LEU A 32 -7.95 4.27 -7.03
CA LEU A 32 -8.13 2.98 -6.37
C LEU A 32 -7.69 1.82 -7.27
N ASP A 33 -8.03 1.85 -8.56
CA ASP A 33 -7.67 0.79 -9.51
C ASP A 33 -6.15 0.71 -9.75
N GLN A 34 -5.47 1.87 -9.82
CA GLN A 34 -4.01 1.90 -9.91
C GLN A 34 -3.34 1.34 -8.65
N ALA A 35 -3.91 1.64 -7.47
CA ALA A 35 -3.40 1.13 -6.21
C ALA A 35 -3.60 -0.39 -6.09
N VAL A 36 -4.77 -0.91 -6.46
CA VAL A 36 -5.05 -2.35 -6.49
C VAL A 36 -4.08 -3.06 -7.44
N LYS A 37 -3.91 -2.52 -8.66
CA LYS A 37 -2.97 -3.08 -9.61
C LYS A 37 -1.53 -3.06 -9.07
N ALA A 38 -1.13 -1.99 -8.39
CA ALA A 38 0.20 -1.94 -7.77
C ALA A 38 0.37 -3.01 -6.67
N VAL A 39 -0.67 -3.27 -5.87
CA VAL A 39 -0.65 -4.36 -4.88
C VAL A 39 -0.47 -5.72 -5.56
N GLU A 40 -1.25 -6.00 -6.61
CA GLU A 40 -1.15 -7.24 -7.40
C GLU A 40 0.22 -7.40 -8.08
N ASP A 41 0.74 -6.33 -8.67
CA ASP A 41 2.07 -6.31 -9.32
C ASP A 41 3.21 -6.54 -8.30
N TYR A 42 2.96 -6.29 -7.01
CA TYR A 42 3.87 -6.59 -5.90
C TYR A 42 3.70 -8.01 -5.35
N GLY A 43 2.75 -8.77 -5.89
CA GLY A 43 2.38 -10.11 -5.42
C GLY A 43 1.49 -10.09 -4.18
N GLY A 44 0.94 -8.94 -3.80
CA GLY A 44 -0.07 -8.85 -2.77
C GLY A 44 -1.48 -9.08 -3.29
N PHE A 45 -2.45 -9.03 -2.39
CA PHE A 45 -3.87 -9.06 -2.74
C PHE A 45 -4.68 -8.05 -1.93
N VAL A 46 -5.89 -7.79 -2.39
CA VAL A 46 -6.88 -6.98 -1.68
C VAL A 46 -8.15 -7.79 -1.41
N LYS A 47 -8.84 -7.53 -0.29
CA LYS A 47 -10.23 -7.98 -0.11
C LYS A 47 -11.19 -6.83 -0.18
N ARG A 48 -12.37 -7.14 -0.72
CA ARG A 48 -13.47 -6.19 -0.90
C ARG A 48 -14.70 -6.63 -0.12
N ASP A 49 -15.44 -5.66 0.38
CA ASP A 49 -16.76 -5.90 0.97
C ASP A 49 -17.82 -6.07 -0.14
N PRO A 50 -19.09 -6.40 0.20
CA PRO A 50 -20.16 -6.52 -0.80
C PRO A 50 -20.49 -5.23 -1.56
N LEU A 51 -20.04 -4.07 -1.08
CA LEU A 51 -20.19 -2.77 -1.74
C LEU A 51 -18.99 -2.46 -2.67
N GLY A 52 -18.00 -3.35 -2.73
CA GLY A 52 -16.81 -3.23 -3.57
C GLY A 52 -15.68 -2.41 -2.95
N ARG A 53 -15.82 -1.97 -1.69
CA ARG A 53 -14.82 -1.19 -0.97
C ARG A 53 -13.66 -2.08 -0.56
N VAL A 54 -12.43 -1.61 -0.74
CA VAL A 54 -11.23 -2.33 -0.31
C VAL A 54 -11.03 -2.09 1.18
N PHE A 55 -11.22 -3.14 2.00
CA PHE A 55 -11.05 -3.05 3.46
C PHE A 55 -9.76 -3.76 3.94
N GLN A 56 -9.15 -4.61 3.11
CA GLN A 56 -7.91 -5.31 3.46
C GLN A 56 -6.90 -5.24 2.31
N VAL A 57 -5.64 -4.97 2.65
CA VAL A 57 -4.46 -5.08 1.78
C VAL A 57 -3.45 -6.00 2.45
N ASN A 58 -2.99 -7.02 1.73
CA ASN A 58 -1.97 -7.94 2.20
C ASN A 58 -0.82 -8.01 1.21
N LEU A 59 0.37 -7.68 1.69
CA LEU A 59 1.64 -7.68 0.94
C LEU A 59 2.68 -8.63 1.55
N VAL A 60 2.24 -9.54 2.43
CA VAL A 60 3.05 -10.60 3.03
C VAL A 60 3.01 -11.86 2.16
N TYR A 61 1.84 -12.24 1.66
CA TYR A 61 1.64 -13.39 0.78
C TYR A 61 0.53 -13.14 -0.25
N ASP A 62 0.72 -13.68 -1.45
CA ASP A 62 -0.35 -13.95 -2.42
C ASP A 62 -1.13 -15.18 -1.93
N GLU A 63 -2.45 -15.18 -2.06
CA GLU A 63 -3.29 -16.35 -1.81
C GLU A 63 -4.05 -16.66 -3.10
N ASP A 64 -3.78 -17.83 -3.70
CA ASP A 64 -4.50 -18.24 -4.90
C ASP A 64 -5.96 -18.62 -4.60
N ALA A 65 -6.76 -18.86 -5.64
CA ALA A 65 -8.17 -19.23 -5.50
C ALA A 65 -8.40 -20.55 -4.73
N GLN A 66 -7.33 -21.32 -4.46
CA GLN A 66 -7.36 -22.56 -3.71
C GLN A 66 -6.88 -22.39 -2.27
N GLY A 67 -6.50 -21.16 -1.87
CA GLY A 67 -6.02 -20.85 -0.52
C GLY A 67 -4.52 -21.11 -0.33
N ASN A 68 -3.76 -21.39 -1.40
CA ASN A 68 -2.33 -21.60 -1.28
C ASN A 68 -1.61 -20.26 -1.14
N ARG A 69 -0.80 -20.14 -0.10
CA ARG A 69 -0.04 -18.93 0.19
C ARG A 69 1.33 -18.96 -0.44
N ARG A 70 1.69 -17.90 -1.14
CA ARG A 70 3.02 -17.67 -1.70
C ARG A 70 3.56 -16.37 -1.14
N GLU A 71 4.72 -16.41 -0.47
CA GLU A 71 5.33 -15.18 0.05
C GLU A 71 5.53 -14.14 -1.06
N CYS A 72 5.20 -12.89 -0.76
CA CYS A 72 5.50 -11.78 -1.65
C CYS A 72 7.03 -11.68 -1.79
N ALA A 73 7.52 -11.83 -3.03
CA ALA A 73 8.94 -11.69 -3.35
C ALA A 73 9.38 -10.23 -3.42
N ASN A 74 8.44 -9.29 -3.58
CA ASN A 74 8.75 -7.87 -3.69
C ASN A 74 8.93 -7.22 -2.31
N THR A 75 10.13 -6.68 -2.07
CA THR A 75 10.55 -6.10 -0.79
C THR A 75 10.58 -4.58 -0.80
N SER A 76 10.02 -3.90 -1.80
CA SER A 76 10.10 -2.44 -1.90
C SER A 76 9.05 -1.74 -1.02
N ASP A 77 9.48 -0.70 -0.31
CA ASP A 77 8.64 0.21 0.47
C ASP A 77 7.89 1.24 -0.38
N ARG A 78 8.10 1.27 -1.70
CA ARG A 78 7.39 2.16 -2.64
C ARG A 78 5.91 1.89 -2.73
N ILE A 79 5.45 0.70 -2.33
CA ILE A 79 4.02 0.38 -2.24
C ILE A 79 3.28 1.34 -1.31
N ALA A 80 3.97 1.95 -0.36
CA ALA A 80 3.38 2.92 0.54
C ALA A 80 2.83 4.16 -0.18
N MET A 81 3.37 4.51 -1.35
CA MET A 81 2.89 5.64 -2.14
C MET A 81 1.45 5.46 -2.64
N VAL A 82 0.97 4.22 -2.76
CA VAL A 82 -0.40 3.93 -3.22
C VAL A 82 -1.36 3.68 -2.05
N LEU A 83 -0.86 3.50 -0.83
CA LEU A 83 -1.70 3.22 0.35
C LEU A 83 -2.78 4.29 0.61
N PRO A 84 -2.53 5.61 0.42
CA PRO A 84 -3.55 6.63 0.63
C PRO A 84 -4.78 6.50 -0.30
N ALA A 85 -4.70 5.73 -1.39
CA ALA A 85 -5.84 5.48 -2.27
C ALA A 85 -6.88 4.55 -1.63
N PHE A 86 -6.52 3.81 -0.58
CA PHE A 86 -7.42 2.92 0.15
C PHE A 86 -8.10 3.65 1.32
N GLY A 87 -9.04 4.55 1.01
CA GLY A 87 -9.72 5.38 2.02
C GLY A 87 -10.54 4.59 3.07
N ASP A 88 -11.02 3.41 2.70
CA ASP A 88 -11.79 2.50 3.57
C ASP A 88 -10.93 1.39 4.19
N LEU A 89 -9.59 1.50 4.15
CA LEU A 89 -8.72 0.41 4.60
C LEU A 89 -8.86 0.18 6.11
N GLU A 90 -9.21 -1.05 6.49
CA GLU A 90 -9.34 -1.48 7.88
C GLU A 90 -8.17 -2.38 8.30
N GLU A 91 -7.62 -3.18 7.38
CA GLU A 91 -6.52 -4.12 7.63
C GLU A 91 -5.36 -3.94 6.64
N LEU A 92 -4.15 -3.76 7.17
CA LEU A 92 -2.91 -3.68 6.38
C LEU A 92 -1.89 -4.68 6.91
N MET A 93 -1.39 -5.55 6.03
CA MET A 93 -0.35 -6.53 6.34
C MET A 93 0.87 -6.27 5.47
N LEU A 94 2.02 -6.01 6.10
CA LEU A 94 3.29 -5.69 5.44
C LEU A 94 4.41 -6.64 5.89
N ARG A 95 5.32 -6.96 4.98
CA ARG A 95 6.59 -7.61 5.32
C ARG A 95 7.65 -6.56 5.63
N GLY A 96 8.61 -6.91 6.46
CA GLY A 96 9.55 -5.97 7.06
C GLY A 96 10.30 -5.03 6.12
N PRO A 97 10.79 -5.48 4.94
CA PRO A 97 11.40 -4.59 3.96
C PRO A 97 10.45 -3.54 3.35
N GLN A 98 9.15 -3.82 3.31
CA GLN A 98 8.12 -2.92 2.80
C GLN A 98 7.66 -1.92 3.87
N ALA A 99 7.97 -2.20 5.13
CA ALA A 99 7.60 -1.41 6.29
C ALA A 99 8.80 -0.63 6.83
N SER A 100 9.27 0.33 6.04
CA SER A 100 10.28 1.31 6.44
C SER A 100 9.64 2.55 7.08
N ASP A 101 10.45 3.41 7.69
CA ASP A 101 9.99 4.73 8.17
C ASP A 101 9.34 5.55 7.05
N PHE A 102 9.85 5.44 5.81
CA PHE A 102 9.25 6.06 4.63
C PHE A 102 7.85 5.51 4.35
N ALA A 103 7.67 4.19 4.44
CA ALA A 103 6.37 3.58 4.20
C ALA A 103 5.29 4.03 5.20
N MET A 104 5.70 4.27 6.44
CA MET A 104 4.79 4.61 7.53
C MET A 104 4.38 6.08 7.55
N GLN A 105 5.04 6.94 6.77
CA GLN A 105 4.62 8.33 6.57
C GLN A 105 3.26 8.45 5.86
N TYR A 106 2.81 7.40 5.17
CA TYR A 106 1.52 7.35 4.48
C TYR A 106 0.37 6.88 5.38
N GLY A 107 0.61 6.78 6.68
CA GLY A 107 -0.33 6.29 7.70
C GLY A 107 -1.54 7.18 7.99
N ASN A 108 -1.97 8.07 7.08
CA ASN A 108 -3.27 8.73 7.20
C ASN A 108 -4.40 7.82 6.68
N LEU A 109 -4.48 6.63 7.27
CA LEU A 109 -5.51 5.63 7.00
C LEU A 109 -6.50 5.68 8.17
N GLU A 110 -7.44 6.63 8.12
CA GLU A 110 -8.31 6.99 9.25
C GLU A 110 -9.16 5.83 9.77
N ASN A 111 -9.43 4.84 8.90
CA ASN A 111 -10.23 3.66 9.19
C ASN A 111 -9.41 2.44 9.60
N LEU A 112 -8.07 2.52 9.60
CA LEU A 112 -7.22 1.37 9.83
C LEU A 112 -7.35 0.89 11.29
N GLY A 113 -7.81 -0.35 11.45
CA GLY A 113 -8.04 -1.03 12.72
C GLY A 113 -7.07 -2.19 12.98
N VAL A 114 -6.36 -2.65 11.95
CA VAL A 114 -5.32 -3.69 12.04
C VAL A 114 -4.12 -3.32 11.18
N LEU A 115 -2.93 -3.35 11.78
CA LEU A 115 -1.64 -3.16 11.15
C LEU A 115 -0.74 -4.29 11.64
N ASP A 116 -0.50 -5.25 10.75
CA ASP A 116 0.40 -6.38 10.99
C ASP A 116 1.67 -6.12 10.18
N ILE A 117 2.81 -6.07 10.88
CA ILE A 117 4.10 -5.87 10.24
C ILE A 117 5.06 -6.96 10.70
N TYR A 118 5.39 -7.87 9.80
CA TYR A 118 6.24 -9.01 10.08
C TYR A 118 7.71 -8.71 9.80
N GLY A 119 8.58 -8.80 10.80
CA GLY A 119 10.03 -8.59 10.63
C GLY A 119 10.43 -7.15 10.23
N ALA A 120 9.62 -6.16 10.62
CA ALA A 120 9.79 -4.73 10.35
C ALA A 120 11.16 -4.16 10.69
N ARG A 121 11.59 -3.15 9.92
CA ARG A 121 12.71 -2.26 10.29
C ARG A 121 12.21 -0.83 10.43
N VAL A 122 11.17 -0.64 11.24
CA VAL A 122 10.69 0.68 11.66
C VAL A 122 11.44 1.16 12.90
N SER A 123 11.73 2.45 12.95
CA SER A 123 12.28 3.07 14.15
C SER A 123 11.24 3.16 15.26
N GLU A 124 11.69 3.31 16.50
CA GLU A 124 10.81 3.49 17.67
C GLU A 124 9.94 4.76 17.52
N GLU A 125 10.48 5.82 16.93
CA GLU A 125 9.75 7.05 16.65
C GLU A 125 8.56 6.80 15.71
N THR A 126 8.78 6.05 14.64
CA THR A 126 7.73 5.64 13.70
C THR A 126 6.66 4.80 14.40
N VAL A 127 7.06 3.85 15.25
CA VAL A 127 6.11 3.04 16.05
C VAL A 127 5.24 3.94 16.94
N GLN A 128 5.84 4.91 17.63
CA GLN A 128 5.09 5.86 18.47
C GLN A 128 4.17 6.78 17.64
N GLN A 129 4.57 7.16 16.42
CA GLN A 129 3.74 7.94 15.51
C GLN A 129 2.52 7.13 15.03
N ILE A 130 2.72 5.90 14.60
CA ILE A 130 1.68 4.95 14.20
C ILE A 130 0.66 4.77 15.34
N GLN A 131 1.14 4.50 16.55
CA GLN A 131 0.28 4.31 17.73
C GLN A 131 -0.57 5.55 18.07
N ARG A 132 -0.05 6.76 17.85
CA ARG A 132 -0.80 8.01 18.08
C ARG A 132 -1.88 8.25 17.02
N ASN A 133 -1.61 7.91 15.77
CA ASN A 133 -2.53 8.12 14.66
C ASN A 133 -3.65 7.09 14.65
N LEU A 134 -3.37 5.88 15.10
CA LEU A 134 -4.27 4.74 15.03
C LEU A 134 -5.04 4.57 16.34
N LYS A 135 -6.06 5.41 16.54
CA LYS A 135 -6.84 5.54 17.80
C LYS A 135 -7.67 4.28 18.18
N LYS A 136 -7.67 3.21 17.39
CA LYS A 136 -8.50 2.00 17.61
C LYS A 136 -7.74 0.67 17.59
N LEU A 137 -6.41 0.66 17.63
CA LEU A 137 -5.65 -0.46 17.06
C LEU A 137 -5.08 -1.48 18.05
N GLY A 138 -5.26 -2.76 17.73
CA GLY A 138 -4.37 -3.85 18.15
C GLY A 138 -3.19 -3.95 17.18
N VAL A 139 -2.08 -3.29 17.49
CA VAL A 139 -0.86 -3.38 16.68
C VAL A 139 -0.13 -4.68 17.05
N PHE A 140 0.12 -5.54 16.06
CA PHE A 140 0.88 -6.78 16.26
C PHE A 140 2.25 -6.64 15.60
N PHE A 141 3.29 -6.53 16.43
CA PHE A 141 4.67 -6.72 15.99
C PHE A 141 4.99 -8.20 16.22
N LYS A 142 5.24 -8.93 15.14
CA LYS A 142 5.67 -10.34 15.19
C LYS A 142 6.97 -10.55 14.43
#